data_AF-A0A353CW24-F1
#
_entry.id   AF-A0A353CW24-F1
#
_cell.length_a   1.000
_cell.length_b   1.000
_cell.length_c   1.000
_cell.angle_alpha   90.00
_cell.angle_beta   90.00
_cell.angle_gamma   90.00
#
_symmetry.space_group_name_H-M   'P 1'
#
loop_
_entity.id
_entity.type
_entity.pdbx_description
1 polymer ?
#
loop_
_entity_poly.entity_id
_entity_poly.type
_entity_poly.pdbx_seq_one_letter_code
_entity_poly.pdbx_strand_id
1 'polypeptide(L)'
;MIKYRYNLIKDLKNHIDVLMSLRELKKLPVTIHYPNPWETLKLIFIRPKIDYQCDKDITCYWKSAGTGGSYFPPDEIYVCPRETSYTVEEIVKHEIIHLEHEHEVQGMTHEEKEAYIISKENS
;
A
#
# COMPACT_ATOMS: atom_id res chain seq x y z
N MET A 1 -3.13 -4.48 16.71
CA MET A 1 -4.41 -3.89 16.26
C MET A 1 -4.14 -2.88 15.16
N ILE A 2 -4.85 -2.98 14.03
CA ILE A 2 -4.68 -2.07 12.89
C ILE A 2 -5.58 -0.83 12.99
N LYS A 3 -5.03 0.34 12.64
CA LYS A 3 -5.74 1.63 12.62
C LYS A 3 -5.85 2.14 11.18
N TYR A 4 -7.07 2.19 10.64
CA TYR A 4 -7.33 2.75 9.31
C TYR A 4 -7.53 4.26 9.35
N ARG A 5 -6.76 5.01 8.58
CA ARG A 5 -6.75 6.48 8.59
C ARG A 5 -6.70 7.07 7.19
N TYR A 6 -7.28 8.25 7.05
CA TYR A 6 -7.02 9.12 5.91
C TYR A 6 -6.31 10.38 6.38
N ASN A 7 -5.29 10.81 5.65
CA ASN A 7 -4.58 12.06 5.91
C ASN A 7 -4.31 12.77 4.58
N LEU A 8 -4.94 13.94 4.40
CA LEU A 8 -4.86 14.71 3.15
C LEU A 8 -3.41 15.13 2.82
N ILE A 9 -2.64 15.55 3.81
CA ILE A 9 -1.25 16.01 3.58
C ILE A 9 -0.39 14.84 3.10
N LYS A 10 -0.55 13.65 3.71
CA LYS A 10 0.15 12.44 3.28
C LYS A 10 -0.28 12.00 1.89
N ASP A 11 -1.57 12.09 1.56
CA ASP A 11 -2.09 11.72 0.24
C ASP A 11 -1.56 12.66 -0.86
N LEU A 12 -1.57 13.98 -0.62
CA LEU A 12 -1.00 14.96 -1.55
C LEU A 12 0.51 14.81 -1.70
N LYS A 13 1.23 14.48 -0.62
CA LYS A 13 2.66 14.14 -0.71
C LYS A 13 2.85 12.91 -1.60
N ASN A 14 2.05 11.86 -1.39
CA ASN A 14 2.09 10.67 -2.23
C ASN A 14 1.78 10.98 -3.71
N HIS A 15 0.92 11.96 -4.02
CA HIS A 15 0.74 12.40 -5.42
C HIS A 15 2.03 12.91 -6.03
N ILE A 16 2.75 13.76 -5.29
CA ILE A 16 4.05 14.29 -5.73
C ILE A 16 5.04 13.15 -5.93
N ASP A 17 5.15 12.23 -4.98
CA ASP A 17 6.06 11.08 -5.04
C ASP A 17 5.75 10.19 -6.26
N VAL A 18 4.47 9.94 -6.55
CA VAL A 18 4.04 9.19 -7.74
C VAL A 18 4.48 9.91 -9.01
N LEU A 19 4.24 11.22 -9.12
CA LEU A 19 4.63 12.03 -10.28
C LEU A 19 6.14 12.03 -10.50
N MET A 20 6.91 12.16 -9.42
CA MET A 20 8.39 12.15 -9.46
C MET A 20 8.95 10.78 -9.85
N SER A 21 8.30 9.70 -9.42
CA SER A 21 8.73 8.32 -9.66
C SER A 21 8.06 7.65 -10.86
N LEU A 22 7.27 8.38 -11.67
CA LEU A 22 6.49 7.80 -12.78
C LEU A 22 7.32 6.94 -13.74
N ARG A 23 8.54 7.37 -14.04
CA ARG A 23 9.43 6.66 -14.96
C ARG A 23 9.81 5.28 -14.44
N GLU A 24 10.06 5.16 -13.14
CA GLU A 24 10.44 3.91 -12.50
C GLU A 24 9.21 3.02 -12.27
N LEU A 25 8.09 3.61 -11.82
CA LEU A 25 6.83 2.89 -11.64
C LEU A 25 6.36 2.21 -12.94
N LYS A 26 6.52 2.88 -14.10
CA LYS A 26 6.16 2.32 -15.41
C LYS A 26 6.95 1.08 -15.83
N LYS A 27 8.07 0.77 -15.17
CA LYS A 27 8.86 -0.45 -15.42
C LYS A 27 8.33 -1.65 -14.65
N LEU A 28 7.53 -1.42 -13.61
CA LEU A 28 6.97 -2.48 -12.79
C LEU A 28 5.72 -3.08 -13.45
N PRO A 29 5.47 -4.38 -13.31
CA PRO A 29 4.29 -5.05 -13.87
C PRO A 29 3.03 -4.80 -13.01
N VAL A 30 2.76 -3.54 -12.66
CA VAL A 30 1.69 -3.15 -11.73
C VAL A 30 0.80 -2.05 -12.32
N THR A 31 -0.46 -2.01 -11.88
CA THR A 31 -1.36 -0.90 -12.22
C THR A 31 -0.95 0.37 -11.46
N ILE A 32 -0.78 1.47 -12.20
CA ILE A 32 -0.45 2.79 -11.64
C ILE A 32 -1.67 3.69 -11.69
N HIS A 33 -2.15 4.10 -10.53
CA HIS A 33 -3.24 5.07 -10.40
C HIS A 33 -2.67 6.50 -10.35
N TYR A 34 -2.89 7.28 -11.40
CA TYR A 34 -2.43 8.68 -11.42
C TYR A 34 -3.22 9.54 -10.42
N PRO A 35 -2.59 10.60 -9.88
CA PRO A 35 -3.27 11.61 -9.08
C PRO A 35 -4.56 12.10 -9.73
N ASN A 36 -5.66 12.02 -8.99
CA ASN A 36 -6.97 12.46 -9.44
C ASN A 36 -7.70 13.15 -8.28
N PRO A 37 -8.01 14.45 -8.38
CA PRO A 37 -8.72 15.19 -7.34
C PRO A 37 -10.05 14.55 -6.92
N TRP A 38 -10.76 13.90 -7.84
CA TRP A 38 -12.02 13.22 -7.54
C TRP A 38 -11.83 12.02 -6.62
N GLU A 39 -10.77 11.24 -6.83
CA GLU A 39 -10.45 10.09 -5.97
C GLU A 39 -9.97 10.55 -4.59
N THR A 40 -9.23 11.66 -4.52
CA THR A 40 -8.86 12.29 -3.25
C THR A 40 -10.10 12.75 -2.48
N LEU A 41 -11.01 13.45 -3.17
CA LEU A 41 -12.26 13.91 -2.57
C LEU A 41 -13.11 12.73 -2.11
N LYS A 42 -13.16 11.65 -2.89
CA LYS A 42 -13.84 10.41 -2.51
C LYS A 42 -13.28 9.85 -1.21
N LEU A 43 -11.96 9.78 -1.01
CA LEU A 43 -11.37 9.27 0.24
C LEU A 43 -11.59 10.16 1.46
N ILE A 44 -11.78 11.47 1.26
CA ILE A 44 -12.15 12.39 2.34
C ILE A 44 -13.50 11.96 2.94
N PHE A 45 -14.48 11.65 2.09
CA PHE A 45 -15.87 11.39 2.48
C PHE A 45 -16.23 9.91 2.62
N ILE A 46 -15.68 9.05 1.77
CA ILE A 46 -16.03 7.64 1.62
C ILE A 46 -14.75 6.83 1.71
N ARG A 47 -14.55 6.20 2.88
CA ARG A 47 -13.40 5.33 3.13
C ARG A 47 -13.83 3.87 3.01
N PRO A 48 -12.96 2.99 2.50
CA PRO A 48 -13.19 1.56 2.54
C PRO A 48 -13.44 1.10 3.97
N LYS A 49 -14.41 0.20 4.14
CA LYS A 49 -14.59 -0.56 5.37
C LYS A 49 -13.94 -1.91 5.17
N ILE A 50 -12.98 -2.24 6.01
CA ILE A 50 -12.30 -3.53 6.01
C ILE A 50 -12.40 -4.08 7.42
N ASP A 51 -12.74 -5.36 7.52
CA ASP A 51 -12.89 -6.08 8.79
C ASP A 51 -11.69 -7.01 9.04
N TYR A 52 -10.49 -6.53 8.69
CA TYR A 52 -9.25 -7.24 8.95
C TYR A 52 -8.62 -6.69 10.22
N GLN A 53 -8.17 -7.59 11.09
CA GLN A 53 -7.46 -7.26 12.31
C GLN A 53 -6.17 -8.07 12.37
N CYS A 54 -5.13 -7.46 12.93
CA CYS A 54 -3.87 -8.12 13.25
C CYS A 54 -3.41 -7.70 14.65
N ASP A 55 -2.55 -8.51 15.27
CA ASP A 55 -2.08 -8.27 16.63
C ASP A 55 -1.11 -7.08 16.71
N LYS A 56 -0.38 -6.78 15.63
CA LYS A 56 0.58 -5.68 15.56
C LYS A 56 -0.09 -4.31 15.52
N ASP A 57 0.50 -3.31 16.19
CA ASP A 57 0.02 -1.92 16.11
C ASP A 57 0.51 -1.32 14.79
N ILE A 58 -0.35 -1.33 13.77
CA ILE A 58 -0.05 -0.87 12.41
C ILE A 58 -1.03 0.25 12.04
N THR A 59 -0.52 1.31 11.40
CA THR A 59 -1.37 2.36 10.84
C THR A 59 -1.47 2.21 9.33
N CYS A 60 -2.68 1.97 8.83
CA CYS A 60 -2.98 1.94 7.40
C CYS A 60 -3.51 3.30 6.94
N TYR A 61 -2.79 3.95 6.04
CA TYR A 61 -3.21 5.20 5.39
C TYR A 61 -3.84 4.93 4.04
N TRP A 62 -5.04 5.47 3.80
CA TRP A 62 -5.62 5.48 2.46
C TRP A 62 -4.92 6.53 1.59
N LYS A 63 -4.45 6.10 0.40
CA LYS A 63 -3.91 6.97 -0.65
C LYS A 63 -4.81 6.92 -1.89
N SER A 64 -4.93 8.00 -2.64
CA SER A 64 -5.77 8.09 -3.85
C SER A 64 -5.01 7.85 -5.17
N ALA A 65 -3.69 7.67 -5.08
CA ALA A 65 -2.80 7.51 -6.23
C ALA A 65 -1.63 6.55 -5.92
N GLY A 66 -0.96 6.07 -6.98
CA GLY A 66 0.17 5.15 -6.91
C GLY A 66 -0.19 3.71 -7.23
N THR A 67 0.61 2.78 -6.72
CA THR A 67 0.37 1.34 -6.77
C THR A 67 -0.75 0.91 -5.81
N GLY A 68 -1.15 -0.36 -5.89
CA GLY A 68 -2.15 -0.95 -4.98
C GLY A 68 -1.78 -0.75 -3.50
N GLY A 69 -0.56 -1.10 -3.10
CA GLY A 69 -0.07 -0.92 -1.74
C GLY A 69 1.38 -0.45 -1.69
N SER A 70 1.83 -0.12 -0.48
CA SER A 70 3.23 0.14 -0.13
C SER A 70 3.37 0.17 1.38
N TYR A 71 4.39 -0.49 1.94
CA TYR A 71 4.71 -0.46 3.36
C TYR A 71 5.90 0.45 3.66
N PHE A 72 5.93 0.97 4.89
CA PHE A 72 6.97 1.85 5.42
C PHE A 72 7.28 1.43 6.86
N PRO A 73 8.44 0.79 7.10
CA PRO A 73 8.84 0.42 8.44
C PRO A 73 8.91 1.64 9.39
N PRO A 74 8.59 1.47 10.68
CA PRO A 74 8.34 0.19 11.34
C PRO A 74 6.87 -0.29 11.30
N ASP A 75 5.89 0.59 11.07
CA ASP A 75 4.49 0.32 11.41
C ASP A 75 3.45 1.00 10.48
N GLU A 76 3.86 1.55 9.34
CA GLU A 76 2.95 2.21 8.41
C GLU A 76 2.75 1.40 7.12
N ILE A 77 1.50 1.34 6.65
CA ILE A 77 1.18 0.91 5.29
C ILE A 77 0.32 1.96 4.60
N TYR A 78 0.42 2.03 3.27
CA TYR A 78 -0.41 2.90 2.44
C TYR A 78 -1.09 2.08 1.37
N VAL A 79 -2.42 2.16 1.33
CA VAL A 79 -3.23 1.35 0.42
C VAL A 79 -4.08 2.25 -0.45
N CYS A 80 -4.05 1.99 -1.75
CA CYS A 80 -4.88 2.62 -2.76
C CYS A 80 -6.12 1.75 -3.00
N PRO A 81 -7.32 2.16 -2.57
CA PRO A 81 -8.52 1.33 -2.68
C PRO A 81 -9.23 1.45 -4.04
N ARG A 82 -8.50 1.92 -5.06
CA ARG A 82 -9.02 1.95 -6.43
C ARG A 82 -9.04 0.53 -6.97
N GLU A 83 -9.83 0.29 -8.02
CA GLU A 83 -9.95 -1.04 -8.60
C GLU A 83 -8.59 -1.56 -9.07
N THR A 84 -8.20 -2.71 -8.53
CA THR A 84 -7.04 -3.50 -8.96
C THR A 84 -7.48 -4.95 -9.17
N SER A 85 -6.56 -5.83 -9.57
CA SER A 85 -6.82 -7.28 -9.61
C SER A 85 -7.03 -7.89 -8.22
N TYR A 86 -6.62 -7.19 -7.16
CA TYR A 86 -6.74 -7.62 -5.77
C TYR A 86 -7.78 -6.77 -5.04
N THR A 87 -8.45 -7.39 -4.07
CA THR A 87 -9.29 -6.69 -3.11
C THR A 87 -8.44 -5.82 -2.19
N VAL A 88 -9.04 -4.76 -1.64
CA VAL A 88 -8.33 -3.86 -0.71
C VAL A 88 -7.84 -4.62 0.53
N GLU A 89 -8.58 -5.63 0.97
CA GLU A 89 -8.19 -6.47 2.11
C GLU A 89 -6.95 -7.33 1.79
N GLU A 90 -6.88 -7.93 0.60
CA GLU A 90 -5.70 -8.68 0.16
C GLU A 90 -4.47 -7.78 0.09
N ILE A 91 -4.61 -6.55 -0.43
CA ILE A 91 -3.51 -5.58 -0.45
C ILE A 91 -3.08 -5.24 0.99
N VAL A 92 -4.01 -4.98 1.90
CA VAL A 92 -3.66 -4.70 3.31
C VAL A 92 -2.87 -5.87 3.91
N LYS A 93 -3.31 -7.11 3.69
CA LYS A 93 -2.60 -8.31 4.18
C LYS A 93 -1.19 -8.40 3.60
N HIS A 94 -1.06 -8.24 2.29
CA HIS A 94 0.22 -8.27 1.58
C HIS A 94 1.23 -7.26 2.15
N GLU A 95 0.82 -6.01 2.31
CA GLU A 95 1.70 -4.95 2.85
C GLU A 95 2.06 -5.18 4.32
N ILE A 96 1.19 -5.83 5.10
CA ILE A 96 1.50 -6.20 6.47
C ILE A 96 2.57 -7.28 6.49
N ILE A 97 2.46 -8.32 5.65
CA ILE A 97 3.44 -9.40 5.56
C ILE A 97 4.83 -8.83 5.21
N HIS A 98 4.91 -7.83 4.32
CA HIS A 98 6.14 -7.08 4.08
C HIS A 98 6.71 -6.46 5.37
N LEU A 99 5.89 -5.77 6.18
CA LEU A 99 6.34 -5.23 7.47
C LEU A 99 6.80 -6.33 8.45
N GLU A 100 6.13 -7.47 8.46
CA GLU A 100 6.44 -8.57 9.39
C GLU A 100 7.82 -9.16 9.11
N HIS A 101 8.14 -9.32 7.82
CA HIS A 101 9.34 -9.97 7.36
C HIS A 101 10.40 -9.00 6.87
N GLU A 102 10.25 -7.69 7.13
CA GLU A 102 11.19 -6.65 6.65
C GLU A 102 12.64 -6.99 6.99
N HIS A 103 12.88 -7.52 8.20
CA HIS A 103 14.19 -7.92 8.68
C HIS A 103 14.79 -9.14 7.96
N GLU A 104 13.96 -10.02 7.40
CA GLU A 104 14.37 -11.25 6.72
C GLU A 104 14.74 -11.01 5.25
N VAL A 105 14.18 -9.95 4.67
CA VAL A 105 14.34 -9.59 3.26
C VAL A 105 15.33 -8.43 3.04
N GLN A 106 16.04 -8.01 4.09
CA GLN A 106 17.06 -6.97 3.97
C GLN A 106 18.19 -7.43 3.04
N GLY A 107 18.48 -6.61 2.02
CA GLY A 107 19.51 -6.90 1.03
C GLY A 107 19.06 -7.77 -0.15
N MET A 108 17.81 -8.23 -0.16
CA MET A 108 17.20 -8.86 -1.32
C MET A 108 16.86 -7.83 -2.41
N THR A 109 16.87 -8.26 -3.66
CA THR A 109 16.28 -7.51 -4.77
C THR A 109 14.76 -7.43 -4.60
N HIS A 110 14.11 -6.51 -5.33
CA HIS A 110 12.64 -6.40 -5.30
C HIS A 110 11.97 -7.72 -5.70
N GLU A 111 12.45 -8.39 -6.75
CA GLU A 111 11.90 -9.65 -7.25
C GLU A 111 12.03 -10.78 -6.22
N GLU A 112 13.18 -10.89 -5.56
CA GLU A 112 13.40 -11.87 -4.48
C GLU A 112 12.51 -11.59 -3.27
N LYS A 113 12.36 -10.30 -2.93
CA LYS A 113 11.48 -9.88 -1.83
C LYS A 113 10.03 -10.26 -2.11
N GLU A 114 9.49 -9.91 -3.29
CA GLU A 114 8.12 -10.27 -3.67
C GLU A 114 7.92 -11.79 -3.67
N ALA A 115 8.87 -12.56 -4.21
CA ALA A 115 8.80 -14.02 -4.20
C ALA A 115 8.79 -14.61 -2.77
N TYR A 116 9.57 -14.04 -1.85
CA TYR A 116 9.56 -14.43 -0.44
C TYR A 116 8.19 -14.19 0.20
N ILE A 117 7.63 -13.00 -0.01
CA ILE A 117 6.34 -12.60 0.58
C ILE A 117 5.20 -13.47 0.05
N ILE A 118 5.16 -13.74 -1.27
CA ILE A 118 4.18 -14.66 -1.86
C ILE A 118 4.28 -16.07 -1.24
N SER A 119 5.48 -16.54 -0.90
CA SER A 119 5.62 -17.84 -0.23
C SER A 119 5.03 -17.86 1.18
N LYS A 120 5.07 -16.72 1.90
CA LYS A 120 4.49 -16.56 3.24
C LYS A 120 2.98 -16.43 3.22
N GLU A 121 2.41 -15.85 2.17
CA GLU A 121 0.95 -15.77 1.99
C GLU A 121 0.29 -17.15 1.84
N ASN A 122 1.02 -18.12 1.30
CA ASN A 122 0.53 -19.48 1.02
C ASN A 122 0.89 -20.52 2.10
N SER A 123 1.56 -20.11 3.18
CA SER A 123 2.01 -20.97 4.28
C SER A 123 1.00 -20.96 5.44
#